data_AF-A0A813UAS2-F1
#
_entry.id   AF-A0A813UAS2-F1
#
_cell.length_a   1.000
_cell.length_b   1.000
_cell.length_c   1.000
_cell.angle_alpha   90.00
_cell.angle_beta   90.00
_cell.angle_gamma   90.00
#
_symmetry.space_group_name_H-M   'P 1'
#
loop_
_entity.id
_entity.type
_entity.pdbx_description
1 polymer ?
#
loop_
_entity_poly.entity_id
_entity_poly.type
_entity_poly.pdbx_seq_one_letter_code
_entity_poly.pdbx_strand_id
1 'polypeptide(L)'
;MIKAILVFNTRGQPRAIRFFESCSTELQQKLIRESYQIISKRDINACNFVEYNDNKLIYRQYATLYFVFVIDSSESEYDIYELIHIFVQCLDQYFENVCELDLIFHSDKVNHILNEFFMGGFIVERSPDLILNDIRTQIRLERQDSGVLKQMGSKIKSVVDTKTEKMKLDVEKKFDIKL
;
A
#
# COMPACT_ATOMS: atom_id res chain seq x y z
N MET A 1 3.38 -20.01 -3.04
CA MET A 1 3.51 -18.69 -2.44
C MET A 1 3.32 -17.63 -3.51
N ILE A 2 2.77 -16.47 -3.15
CA ILE A 2 2.66 -15.30 -4.03
C ILE A 2 4.01 -14.60 -4.05
N LYS A 3 4.61 -14.44 -5.24
CA LYS A 3 5.93 -13.80 -5.42
C LYS A 3 5.80 -12.31 -5.66
N ALA A 4 4.81 -11.89 -6.46
CA ALA A 4 4.57 -10.49 -6.78
C ALA A 4 3.11 -10.21 -7.14
N ILE A 5 2.68 -8.98 -6.88
CA ILE A 5 1.40 -8.42 -7.30
C ILE A 5 1.70 -7.19 -8.15
N LEU A 6 1.15 -7.19 -9.37
CA LEU A 6 1.37 -6.15 -10.36
C LEU A 6 0.02 -5.63 -10.84
N VAL A 7 -0.16 -4.31 -10.85
CA VAL A 7 -1.31 -3.64 -11.44
C VAL A 7 -0.81 -2.68 -12.50
N PHE A 8 -1.29 -2.81 -13.73
CA PHE A 8 -0.88 -1.93 -14.83
C PHE A 8 -2.04 -1.61 -15.77
N ASN A 9 -1.96 -0.44 -16.42
CA ASN A 9 -2.93 0.01 -17.41
C ASN A 9 -2.77 -0.76 -18.75
N THR A 10 -3.77 -0.71 -19.63
CA THR A 10 -3.70 -1.16 -21.04
C THR A 10 -2.53 -0.61 -21.85
N ARG A 11 -1.88 0.48 -21.41
CA ARG A 11 -0.67 1.10 -21.98
C ARG A 11 0.64 0.58 -21.38
N GLY A 12 0.58 -0.37 -20.45
CA GLY A 12 1.76 -0.96 -19.80
C GLY A 12 2.39 -0.10 -18.70
N GLN A 13 1.69 0.95 -18.27
CA GLN A 13 2.12 1.78 -17.15
C GLN A 13 1.74 1.10 -15.82
N PRO A 14 2.71 0.82 -14.93
CA PRO A 14 2.40 0.26 -13.62
C PRO A 14 1.71 1.30 -12.73
N ARG A 15 0.73 0.85 -11.95
CA ARG A 15 -0.08 1.64 -11.02
C ARG A 15 0.18 1.23 -9.57
N ALA A 16 0.25 -0.07 -9.31
CA ALA A 16 0.66 -0.61 -8.02
C ALA A 16 1.55 -1.82 -8.25
N ILE A 17 2.63 -1.93 -7.47
CA ILE A 17 3.61 -3.01 -7.57
C ILE A 17 4.00 -3.42 -6.16
N ARG A 18 3.92 -4.72 -5.87
CA ARG A 18 4.39 -5.32 -4.63
C ARG A 18 5.17 -6.58 -4.93
N PHE A 19 6.39 -6.66 -4.42
CA PHE A 19 7.22 -7.87 -4.47
C PHE A 19 7.35 -8.43 -3.05
N PHE A 20 7.13 -9.74 -2.91
CA PHE A 20 7.31 -10.45 -1.64
C PHE A 20 8.67 -11.16 -1.59
N GLU A 21 9.26 -11.45 -2.75
CA GLU A 21 10.59 -12.02 -2.87
C GLU A 21 11.64 -10.93 -3.15
N SER A 22 12.79 -11.06 -2.50
CA SER A 22 13.94 -10.19 -2.75
C SER A 22 14.54 -10.50 -4.12
N CYS A 23 14.30 -9.61 -5.09
CA CYS A 23 14.87 -9.69 -6.43
C CYS A 23 15.61 -8.40 -6.79
N SER A 24 16.55 -8.48 -7.73
CA SER A 24 17.21 -7.28 -8.24
C SER A 24 16.23 -6.39 -8.99
N THR A 25 16.48 -5.09 -9.00
CA THR A 25 15.62 -4.12 -9.70
C THR A 25 15.55 -4.41 -11.20
N GLU A 26 16.62 -4.93 -11.82
CA GLU A 26 16.57 -5.32 -13.24
C GLU A 26 15.58 -6.47 -13.48
N LEU A 27 15.59 -7.48 -12.61
CA LEU A 27 14.68 -8.62 -12.72
C LEU A 27 13.22 -8.19 -12.48
N GLN A 28 12.99 -7.31 -11.50
CA GLN A 28 11.65 -6.75 -11.25
C GLN A 28 11.12 -6.00 -12.48
N GLN A 29 11.93 -5.13 -13.08
CA GLN A 29 11.54 -4.40 -14.28
C GLN A 29 11.31 -5.31 -15.48
N LYS A 30 12.15 -6.34 -15.65
CA LYS A 30 11.99 -7.36 -16.68
C LYS A 30 10.66 -8.10 -16.52
N LEU A 31 10.33 -8.54 -15.30
CA LEU A 31 9.08 -9.24 -14.99
C LEU A 31 7.86 -8.39 -15.35
N ILE A 32 7.87 -7.10 -14.99
CA ILE A 32 6.75 -6.18 -15.29
C ILE A 32 6.56 -6.05 -16.81
N ARG A 33 7.65 -5.86 -17.56
CA ARG A 33 7.60 -5.70 -19.02
C ARG A 33 7.13 -6.97 -19.71
N GLU A 34 7.67 -8.12 -19.33
CA GLU A 34 7.32 -9.41 -19.94
C GLU A 34 5.88 -9.81 -19.61
N SER A 35 5.45 -9.63 -18.35
CA SER A 35 4.06 -9.88 -17.93
C SER A 35 3.07 -9.06 -18.77
N TYR A 36 3.33 -7.76 -18.97
CA TYR A 36 2.49 -6.92 -19.82
C TYR A 36 2.49 -7.36 -21.28
N GLN A 37 3.65 -7.70 -21.84
CA GLN A 37 3.74 -8.16 -23.25
C GLN A 37 2.96 -9.45 -23.50
N ILE A 38 2.97 -10.37 -22.53
CA ILE A 38 2.22 -11.63 -22.63
C ILE A 38 0.72 -11.35 -22.51
N ILE A 39 0.30 -10.56 -21.53
CA ILE A 39 -1.13 -10.33 -21.25
C ILE A 39 -1.79 -9.44 -22.31
N SER A 40 -1.12 -8.38 -22.76
CA SER A 40 -1.69 -7.42 -23.74
C SER A 40 -2.00 -8.01 -25.12
N LYS A 41 -1.36 -9.12 -25.49
CA LYS A 41 -1.57 -9.80 -26.78
C LYS A 41 -2.65 -10.89 -26.73
N ARG A 42 -3.18 -11.20 -25.55
CA ARG A 42 -4.14 -12.31 -25.37
C ARG A 42 -5.55 -11.87 -25.73
N ASP A 43 -6.31 -12.82 -26.27
CA ASP A 43 -7.74 -12.66 -26.54
C ASP A 43 -8.54 -12.58 -25.24
N ILE A 44 -9.70 -11.93 -25.28
CA ILE A 44 -10.60 -11.79 -24.12
C ILE A 44 -11.17 -13.13 -23.65
N ASN A 45 -11.27 -14.12 -24.54
CA ASN A 45 -11.74 -15.48 -24.23
C ASN A 45 -10.60 -16.43 -23.86
N ALA A 46 -9.35 -15.97 -23.87
CA ALA A 46 -8.22 -16.80 -23.49
C ALA A 46 -8.22 -17.08 -21.98
N CYS A 47 -7.61 -18.20 -21.59
CA CYS A 47 -7.48 -18.56 -20.18
C CYS A 47 -6.73 -17.47 -19.39
N ASN A 48 -7.22 -17.18 -18.19
CA ASN A 48 -6.63 -16.23 -17.25
C ASN A 48 -5.36 -16.75 -16.54
N PHE A 49 -5.01 -18.01 -16.77
CA PHE A 49 -3.82 -18.66 -16.22
C PHE A 49 -2.77 -18.77 -17.31
N VAL A 50 -1.57 -18.27 -17.01
CA VAL A 50 -0.47 -18.20 -17.97
C VAL A 50 0.78 -18.75 -17.33
N GLU A 51 1.41 -19.73 -17.98
CA GLU A 51 2.71 -20.23 -17.55
C GLU A 51 3.81 -19.23 -17.93
N TYR A 52 4.70 -18.94 -16.98
CA TYR A 52 5.81 -18.02 -17.15
C TYR A 52 7.04 -18.53 -16.39
N ASN A 53 7.99 -19.10 -17.14
CA ASN A 53 9.15 -19.81 -16.59
C ASN A 53 8.68 -20.88 -15.57
N ASP A 54 9.26 -20.90 -14.37
CA ASP A 54 8.87 -21.80 -13.28
C ASP A 54 7.69 -21.28 -12.44
N ASN A 55 7.07 -20.17 -12.86
CA ASN A 55 5.97 -19.52 -12.16
C ASN A 55 4.70 -19.50 -13.01
N LYS A 56 3.58 -19.15 -12.38
CA LYS A 56 2.30 -18.92 -13.07
C LYS A 56 1.87 -17.47 -12.87
N LEU A 57 1.38 -16.85 -13.93
CA LEU A 57 0.74 -15.54 -13.92
C LEU A 57 -0.77 -15.73 -13.96
N ILE A 58 -1.44 -15.25 -12.94
CA ILE A 58 -2.89 -15.23 -12.84
C ILE A 58 -3.32 -13.78 -13.03
N TYR A 59 -4.15 -13.51 -14.04
CA TYR A 59 -4.56 -12.14 -14.31
C TYR A 59 -6.06 -11.98 -14.53
N ARG A 60 -6.57 -10.80 -14.17
CA ARG A 60 -7.93 -10.38 -14.45
C ARG A 60 -7.96 -8.92 -14.87
N GLN A 61 -8.77 -8.62 -15.88
CA GLN A 61 -8.96 -7.26 -16.38
C GLN A 61 -10.20 -6.63 -15.74
N TYR A 62 -10.04 -5.43 -15.20
CA TYR A 62 -11.12 -4.57 -14.73
C TYR A 62 -11.01 -3.22 -15.42
N ALA A 63 -11.98 -2.92 -16.29
CA ALA A 63 -11.95 -1.73 -17.15
C ALA A 63 -10.61 -1.56 -17.90
N THR A 64 -9.82 -0.55 -17.54
CA THR A 64 -8.52 -0.22 -18.15
C THR A 64 -7.32 -0.79 -17.40
N LEU A 65 -7.53 -1.56 -16.34
CA LEU A 65 -6.49 -2.09 -15.46
C LEU A 65 -6.40 -3.63 -15.55
N TYR A 66 -5.17 -4.12 -15.63
CA TYR A 66 -4.84 -5.52 -15.45
C TYR A 66 -4.29 -5.73 -14.04
N PHE A 67 -4.92 -6.63 -13.30
CA PHE A 67 -4.45 -7.11 -12.01
C PHE A 67 -3.78 -8.46 -12.25
N VAL A 68 -2.51 -8.58 -11.88
CA VAL A 68 -1.67 -9.74 -12.19
C VAL A 68 -0.95 -10.20 -10.94
N PHE A 69 -1.12 -11.47 -10.63
CA PHE A 69 -0.50 -12.14 -9.50
C PHE A 69 0.48 -13.18 -10.03
N VAL A 70 1.72 -13.11 -9.54
CA VAL A 70 2.78 -14.06 -9.87
C VAL A 70 2.85 -15.07 -8.73
N ILE A 71 2.60 -16.33 -9.03
CA ILE A 71 2.50 -17.39 -8.03
C ILE A 71 3.42 -18.55 -8.37
N ASP A 72 3.84 -19.26 -7.33
CA ASP A 72 4.49 -20.55 -7.45
C ASP A 72 3.45 -21.68 -7.63
N SER A 73 3.93 -22.85 -8.03
CA SER A 73 3.21 -24.11 -8.13
C SER A 73 2.55 -24.60 -6.83
N SER A 74 2.88 -24.00 -5.68
CA SER A 74 2.30 -24.39 -4.38
C SER A 74 0.91 -23.79 -4.12
N GLU A 75 0.51 -22.71 -4.80
CA GLU A 75 -0.83 -22.14 -4.65
C GLU A 75 -1.77 -22.66 -5.74
N SER A 76 -3.07 -22.70 -5.43
CA SER A 76 -4.11 -22.97 -6.42
C SER A 76 -4.36 -21.74 -7.29
N GLU A 77 -4.37 -21.91 -8.62
CA GLU A 77 -4.65 -20.82 -9.56
C GLU A 77 -6.04 -20.22 -9.35
N TYR A 78 -7.03 -21.06 -9.03
CA TYR A 78 -8.41 -20.64 -8.86
C TYR A 78 -8.60 -19.80 -7.59
N ASP A 79 -7.95 -20.18 -6.47
CA ASP A 79 -8.02 -19.42 -5.22
C ASP A 79 -7.45 -18.02 -5.41
N ILE A 80 -6.32 -17.91 -6.13
CA ILE A 80 -5.70 -16.62 -6.44
C ILE A 80 -6.56 -15.79 -7.38
N TYR A 81 -7.22 -16.41 -8.36
CA TYR A 81 -8.12 -15.72 -9.26
C TYR A 81 -9.34 -15.11 -8.55
N GLU A 82 -9.91 -15.86 -7.59
CA GLU A 82 -10.98 -15.35 -6.74
C GLU A 82 -10.47 -14.26 -5.80
N LEU A 83 -9.26 -14.41 -5.25
CA LEU A 83 -8.66 -13.41 -4.38
C LEU A 83 -8.41 -12.07 -5.09
N ILE A 84 -8.06 -12.08 -6.38
CA ILE A 84 -8.00 -10.85 -7.19
C ILE A 84 -9.37 -10.15 -7.20
N HIS A 85 -10.47 -10.90 -7.25
CA HIS A 85 -11.81 -10.33 -7.21
C HIS A 85 -12.14 -9.70 -5.87
N ILE A 86 -11.89 -10.43 -4.78
CA ILE A 86 -12.08 -9.94 -3.41
C ILE A 86 -11.24 -8.68 -3.16
N PHE A 87 -10.00 -8.64 -3.65
CA PHE A 87 -9.14 -7.48 -3.54
C PHE A 87 -9.74 -6.25 -4.24
N VAL A 88 -10.23 -6.42 -5.48
CA VAL A 88 -10.88 -5.32 -6.22
C VAL A 88 -12.19 -4.89 -5.57
N GLN A 89 -12.97 -5.82 -5.03
CA GLN A 89 -14.19 -5.51 -4.27
C GLN A 89 -13.87 -4.68 -3.00
N CYS A 90 -12.82 -5.05 -2.27
CA CYS A 90 -12.37 -4.30 -1.10
C CYS A 90 -11.92 -2.88 -1.47
N LEU A 91 -11.20 -2.72 -2.59
CA LEU A 91 -10.85 -1.40 -3.12
C LEU A 91 -12.10 -0.57 -3.47
N ASP A 92 -13.07 -1.18 -4.15
CA ASP A 92 -14.31 -0.50 -4.55
C ASP A 92 -15.14 -0.03 -3.36
N GLN A 93 -15.26 -0.87 -2.32
CA GLN A 93 -15.94 -0.52 -1.08
C GLN A 93 -15.17 0.51 -0.24
N TYR A 94 -13.84 0.53 -0.31
CA TYR A 94 -13.02 1.51 0.41
C TYR A 94 -13.05 2.91 -0.23
N PHE A 95 -13.01 2.98 -1.56
CA PHE A 95 -12.96 4.24 -2.32
C PHE A 95 -14.32 4.76 -2.79
N GLU A 96 -15.41 4.01 -2.58
CA GLU A 96 -16.78 4.35 -3.01
C GLU A 96 -16.87 4.62 -4.53
N ASN A 97 -16.69 3.55 -5.32
CA ASN A 97 -16.51 3.55 -6.79
C ASN A 97 -15.06 3.85 -7.21
N VAL A 98 -14.19 2.86 -7.05
CA VAL A 98 -12.76 3.02 -7.32
C VAL A 98 -12.49 3.32 -8.80
N CYS A 99 -11.61 4.30 -9.05
CA CYS A 99 -11.12 4.58 -10.40
C CYS A 99 -9.58 4.45 -10.50
N GLU A 100 -9.06 4.36 -11.72
CA GLU A 100 -7.61 4.24 -11.97
C GLU A 100 -6.80 5.38 -11.31
N LEU A 101 -7.37 6.59 -11.24
CA LEU A 101 -6.71 7.74 -10.61
C LEU A 101 -6.57 7.55 -9.10
N ASP A 102 -7.51 6.89 -8.43
CA ASP A 102 -7.42 6.66 -6.98
C ASP A 102 -6.23 5.76 -6.64
N LEU A 103 -5.97 4.74 -7.45
CA LEU A 103 -4.79 3.89 -7.28
C LEU A 103 -3.48 4.67 -7.47
N ILE A 104 -3.48 5.72 -8.30
CA ILE A 104 -2.30 6.57 -8.56
C ILE A 104 -2.10 7.59 -7.44
N PHE A 105 -3.15 8.31 -7.06
CA PHE A 105 -3.06 9.38 -6.07
C PHE A 105 -3.01 8.88 -4.63
N HIS A 106 -3.53 7.67 -4.37
CA HIS A 106 -3.61 7.09 -3.04
C HIS A 106 -2.88 5.73 -2.97
N SER A 107 -1.70 5.65 -3.56
CA SER A 107 -0.85 4.46 -3.53
C SER A 107 -0.56 3.96 -2.11
N ASP A 108 -0.42 4.88 -1.15
CA ASP A 108 -0.19 4.53 0.25
C ASP A 108 -1.37 3.73 0.81
N LYS A 109 -2.61 4.19 0.58
CA LYS A 109 -3.83 3.50 1.02
C LYS A 109 -3.99 2.13 0.36
N VAL A 110 -3.67 2.03 -0.93
CA VAL A 110 -3.67 0.75 -1.65
C VAL A 110 -2.64 -0.21 -1.04
N ASN A 111 -1.45 0.29 -0.69
CA ASN A 111 -0.43 -0.52 -0.02
C ASN A 111 -0.87 -0.96 1.38
N HIS A 112 -1.59 -0.12 2.14
CA HIS A 112 -2.18 -0.51 3.41
C HIS A 112 -3.18 -1.66 3.23
N ILE A 113 -4.11 -1.54 2.27
CA ILE A 113 -5.06 -2.62 1.95
C ILE A 113 -4.31 -3.90 1.58
N LEU A 114 -3.30 -3.81 0.69
CA LEU A 114 -2.50 -4.95 0.29
C LEU A 114 -1.79 -5.63 1.46
N ASN A 115 -1.35 -4.89 2.48
CA ASN A 115 -0.69 -5.47 3.65
C ASN A 115 -1.66 -6.25 4.57
N GLU A 116 -2.95 -5.88 4.60
CA GLU A 116 -3.97 -6.66 5.32
C GLU A 116 -4.31 -7.97 4.60
N PHE A 117 -4.31 -7.95 3.26
CA PHE A 117 -4.51 -9.16 2.47
C PHE A 117 -3.30 -10.11 2.51
N PHE A 118 -2.09 -9.56 2.43
CA PHE A 118 -0.88 -10.32 2.16
C PHE A 118 0.25 -9.96 3.11
N MET A 119 0.83 -10.98 3.75
CA MET A 119 2.05 -10.85 4.53
C MET A 119 3.08 -11.88 4.08
N GLY A 120 4.25 -11.41 3.64
CA GLY A 120 5.36 -12.27 3.24
C GLY A 120 5.05 -13.23 2.08
N GLY A 121 4.09 -12.89 1.21
CA GLY A 121 3.68 -13.74 0.10
C GLY A 121 2.61 -14.79 0.45
N PHE A 122 2.07 -14.74 1.67
CA PHE A 122 0.96 -15.58 2.13
C PHE A 122 -0.31 -14.75 2.29
N ILE A 123 -1.44 -15.42 2.10
CA ILE A 123 -2.78 -14.84 2.25
C ILE A 123 -3.13 -14.85 3.74
N VAL A 124 -3.40 -13.67 4.29
CA VAL A 124 -3.72 -13.49 5.72
C VAL A 124 -5.22 -13.44 5.93
N GLU A 125 -5.88 -12.52 5.22
CA GLU A 125 -7.31 -12.29 5.33
C GLU A 125 -7.97 -12.34 3.94
N ARG A 126 -9.20 -12.84 3.89
CA ARG A 126 -10.03 -12.93 2.67
C ARG A 126 -11.37 -12.21 2.82
N SER A 127 -11.78 -11.83 4.03
CA SER A 127 -13.04 -11.12 4.25
C SER A 127 -12.86 -9.61 4.02
N PRO A 128 -13.55 -8.99 3.05
CA PRO A 128 -13.46 -7.55 2.82
C PRO A 128 -13.94 -6.74 4.04
N ASP A 129 -14.94 -7.23 4.76
CA ASP A 129 -15.48 -6.53 5.94
C ASP A 129 -14.46 -6.44 7.09
N LEU A 130 -13.72 -7.52 7.34
CA LEU A 130 -12.68 -7.55 8.37
C LEU A 130 -11.52 -6.62 7.98
N ILE A 131 -11.06 -6.71 6.74
CA ILE A 131 -9.97 -5.88 6.20
C ILE A 131 -10.32 -4.39 6.33
N LEU A 132 -11.53 -4.01 5.92
CA LEU A 132 -11.97 -2.61 6.01
C LEU A 132 -12.10 -2.13 7.45
N ASN A 133 -12.51 -2.99 8.36
CA ASN A 133 -12.58 -2.67 9.78
C ASN A 133 -11.18 -2.45 10.39
N ASP A 134 -10.22 -3.30 10.02
CA ASP A 134 -8.85 -3.21 10.51
C ASP A 134 -8.16 -1.95 9.99
N ILE A 135 -8.33 -1.62 8.70
CA ILE A 135 -7.83 -0.36 8.12
C ILE A 135 -8.45 0.85 8.81
N ARG A 136 -9.77 0.85 9.06
CA ARG A 136 -10.43 1.95 9.78
C ARG A 136 -9.89 2.11 11.20
N THR A 137 -9.59 1.00 11.85
CA THR A 137 -8.99 0.97 13.19
C THR A 137 -7.57 1.53 13.16
N GLN A 138 -6.75 1.13 12.19
CA GLN A 138 -5.41 1.67 11.98
C GLN A 138 -5.43 3.19 11.74
N ILE A 139 -6.28 3.68 10.82
CA ILE A 139 -6.42 5.12 10.54
C ILE A 139 -6.84 5.89 11.80
N ARG A 140 -7.71 5.30 12.63
CA ARG A 140 -8.12 5.91 13.90
C ARG A 140 -6.95 6.02 14.88
N LEU A 141 -6.11 4.99 14.98
CA LEU A 141 -4.94 4.97 15.86
C LEU A 141 -3.86 5.95 15.40
N GLU A 142 -3.57 6.02 14.10
CA GLU A 142 -2.62 6.99 13.52
C GLU A 142 -3.01 8.44 13.82
N ARG A 143 -4.30 8.75 13.77
CA ARG A 143 -4.83 10.08 14.13
C ARG A 143 -4.68 10.39 15.61
N GLN A 144 -4.87 9.40 16.48
CA GLN A 144 -4.69 9.57 17.92
C GLN A 144 -3.22 9.82 18.25
N ASP A 145 -2.30 9.07 17.66
CA ASP A 145 -0.87 9.19 17.91
C ASP A 145 -0.31 10.54 17.40
N SER A 146 -0.78 10.98 16.23
CA SER A 146 -0.51 12.33 15.70
C SER A 146 -0.99 13.45 16.64
N GLY A 147 -2.12 13.23 17.32
CA GLY A 147 -2.65 14.15 18.33
C GLY A 147 -1.77 14.22 19.57
N VAL A 148 -1.32 13.06 20.07
CA VAL A 148 -0.44 12.95 21.23
C VAL A 148 0.91 13.63 20.97
N LEU A 149 1.52 13.39 19.81
CA LEU A 149 2.79 14.03 19.41
C LEU A 149 2.66 15.57 19.32
N LYS A 150 1.57 16.09 18.73
CA LYS A 150 1.31 17.54 18.70
C LYS A 150 1.13 18.13 20.10
N GLN A 151 0.45 17.40 20.99
CA GLN A 151 0.19 17.83 22.36
C GLN A 151 1.46 17.81 23.23
N MET A 152 2.30 16.79 23.06
CA MET A 152 3.62 16.72 23.70
C MET A 152 4.55 17.83 23.18
N GLY A 153 4.60 18.06 21.86
CA GLY A 153 5.37 19.16 21.27
C GLY A 153 4.96 20.54 21.81
N SER A 154 3.65 20.77 21.98
CA SER A 154 3.13 22.01 22.56
C SER A 154 3.49 22.19 24.04
N LYS A 155 3.47 21.10 24.82
CA LYS A 155 3.91 21.11 26.24
C LYS A 155 5.41 21.34 26.39
N ILE A 156 6.24 20.76 25.52
CA ILE A 156 7.68 20.99 25.55
C ILE A 156 7.98 22.46 25.21
N LYS A 157 7.31 23.01 24.21
CA LYS A 157 7.48 24.42 23.82
C LYS A 157 7.14 25.39 24.95
N SER A 158 6.00 25.19 25.62
CA SER A 158 5.61 26.04 26.76
C SER A 158 6.58 25.93 27.94
N VAL A 159 7.10 24.74 28.24
CA VAL A 159 8.11 24.55 29.29
C VAL A 159 9.43 25.23 28.94
N VAL A 160 9.85 25.20 27.68
CA VAL A 160 11.05 25.90 27.20
C VAL A 160 10.86 27.40 27.30
N ASP A 161 9.74 27.94 26.80
CA ASP A 161 9.44 29.37 26.83
C ASP A 161 9.43 29.91 28.27
N THR A 162 8.82 29.17 29.21
CA THR A 162 8.78 29.54 30.64
C THR A 162 10.17 29.51 31.28
N LYS A 163 11.04 28.57 30.88
CA LYS A 163 12.43 28.51 31.36
C LYS A 163 13.27 29.66 30.79
N THR A 164 13.06 30.02 29.53
CA THR A 164 13.77 31.13 28.88
C THR A 164 13.37 32.48 29.49
N GLU A 165 12.09 32.70 29.80
CA GLU A 165 11.64 33.89 30.54
C GLU A 165 12.20 33.96 31.95
N LYS A 166 12.22 32.85 32.70
CA LYS A 166 12.84 32.82 34.04
C LYS A 166 14.34 33.12 33.97
N MET A 167 15.07 32.57 33.00
CA MET A 167 16.49 32.89 32.83
C MET A 167 16.72 34.37 32.50
N LYS A 168 15.85 35.01 31.69
CA LYS A 168 15.94 36.44 31.40
C LYS A 168 15.71 37.30 32.65
N LEU A 169 14.67 36.98 33.42
CA LEU A 169 14.35 37.65 34.70
C LEU A 169 15.46 37.48 35.76
N ASP A 170 16.06 36.29 35.83
CA ASP A 170 17.16 36.02 36.76
C ASP A 170 18.46 36.73 36.35
N VAL A 171 18.70 36.92 35.04
CA VAL A 171 19.82 37.71 34.51
C VAL A 171 19.60 39.20 34.77
N GLU A 172 18.39 39.74 34.51
CA GLU A 172 18.06 41.15 34.80
C GLU A 172 18.20 41.48 36.29
N LYS A 173 17.74 40.59 37.19
CA LYS A 173 17.91 40.77 38.63
C LYS A 173 19.35 40.63 39.11
N LYS A 174 20.21 39.88 38.41
CA LYS A 174 21.63 39.74 38.77
C LYS A 174 22.50 40.91 38.33
N PHE A 175 22.07 41.69 37.33
CA PHE A 175 22.86 42.79 36.80
C PHE A 175 22.53 44.17 37.36
N ASP A 176 21.42 44.35 38.10
CA ASP A 176 21.08 45.61 38.81
C ASP A 176 21.40 46.88 38.01
N ILE A 177 21.10 46.88 36.70
CA ILE A 177 21.13 48.08 35.87
C ILE A 177 19.73 48.66 35.90
N LYS A 178 19.51 49.58 36.85
CA LYS A 178 18.52 50.64 36.65
C LYS A 178 18.97 51.49 35.46
N LEU A 179 18.19 51.43 34.39
CA LEU A 179 17.91 52.55 33.50
C LEU A 179 16.45 52.48 33.07
#